data_AF-A0A968NBP2-F1
#
_entry.id   AF-A0A968NBP2-F1
#
_cell.length_a   1.000
_cell.length_b   1.000
_cell.length_c   1.000
_cell.angle_alpha   90.00
_cell.angle_beta   90.00
_cell.angle_gamma   90.00
#
_symmetry.space_group_name_H-M   'P 1'
#
loop_
_entity.id
_entity.type
_entity.pdbx_description
1 polymer ?
#
loop_
_entity_poly.entity_id
_entity_poly.type
_entity_poly.pdbx_seq_one_letter_code
_entity_poly.pdbx_strand_id
1 'polypeptide(L)'
;SGPDSPPPEPRCLALRMAAGIPTAPPASPVPVQITLDGQPLTTLTITQDWATYTVPLPPSSTGAVIIGLDSPTFRPRQFDPASPDGRTLGVRVDRVAVGGC
;
A
#
# COMPACT_ATOMS: atom_id res chain seq x y z
N SER A 1 15.64 21.47 35.09
CA SER A 1 14.39 21.38 34.32
C SER A 1 14.71 21.70 32.87
N GLY A 2 14.96 20.68 32.05
CA GLY A 2 15.16 20.89 30.61
C GLY A 2 13.82 21.21 29.94
N PRO A 3 13.78 21.96 28.82
CA PRO A 3 12.53 22.22 28.13
C PRO A 3 11.95 20.90 27.64
N ASP A 4 10.70 20.68 28.01
CA ASP A 4 9.84 19.60 27.51
C ASP A 4 9.82 19.72 25.98
N SER A 5 10.42 18.76 25.28
CA SER A 5 10.39 18.77 23.82
C SER A 5 8.95 18.50 23.38
N PRO A 6 8.40 19.25 22.42
CA PRO A 6 7.05 18.99 21.94
C PRO A 6 6.95 17.53 21.46
N PRO A 7 5.80 16.87 21.67
CA PRO A 7 5.61 15.52 21.19
C PRO A 7 5.81 15.50 19.67
N PRO A 8 6.41 14.42 19.11
CA PRO A 8 6.58 14.31 17.67
C PRO A 8 5.23 14.41 16.97
N GLU A 9 5.19 15.18 15.88
CA GLU A 9 3.98 15.32 15.06
C GLU A 9 3.54 13.95 14.51
N PRO A 10 2.22 13.70 14.38
CA PRO A 10 1.73 12.46 13.82
C PRO A 10 2.22 12.32 12.38
N ARG A 11 2.82 11.16 12.08
CA ARG A 11 3.34 10.85 10.75
C ARG A 11 2.37 9.92 10.02
N CYS A 12 2.26 10.11 8.72
CA CYS A 12 1.44 9.31 7.83
C CYS A 12 2.29 8.75 6.68
N LEU A 13 2.01 7.50 6.31
CA LEU A 13 2.44 6.89 5.06
C LEU A 13 1.35 7.13 4.01
N ALA A 14 1.71 7.75 2.89
CA ALA A 14 0.86 7.90 1.72
C ALA A 14 1.33 6.96 0.60
N LEU A 15 0.42 6.10 0.14
CA LEU A 15 0.66 5.12 -0.92
C LEU A 15 -0.29 5.39 -2.08
N ARG A 16 0.25 5.72 -3.26
CA ARG A 16 -0.54 5.81 -4.48
C ARG A 16 -0.51 4.48 -5.22
N MET A 17 -1.62 3.77 -5.21
CA MET A 17 -1.72 2.37 -5.65
C MET A 17 -2.97 2.10 -6.47
N ALA A 18 -2.91 1.03 -7.26
CA ALA A 18 -4.04 0.45 -7.98
C ALA A 18 -3.87 -1.06 -8.05
N ALA A 19 -4.96 -1.82 -8.06
CA ALA A 19 -4.91 -3.24 -8.34
C ALA A 19 -4.38 -3.46 -9.77
N GLY A 20 -3.58 -4.50 -9.97
CA GLY A 20 -3.05 -4.84 -11.29
C GLY A 20 -4.08 -5.53 -12.18
N ILE A 21 -5.24 -5.92 -11.64
CA ILE A 21 -6.26 -6.65 -12.41
C ILE A 21 -6.86 -5.74 -13.50
N PRO A 22 -7.30 -6.31 -14.63
CA PRO A 22 -8.00 -5.54 -15.67
C PRO A 22 -9.21 -4.82 -15.09
N THR A 23 -9.54 -3.62 -15.61
CA THR A 23 -10.69 -2.79 -15.21
C THR A 23 -12.05 -3.35 -15.66
N ALA A 24 -12.07 -4.46 -16.40
CA ALA A 24 -13.30 -5.10 -16.85
C ALA A 24 -14.12 -5.63 -15.64
N PRO A 25 -15.45 -5.46 -15.64
CA PRO A 25 -16.29 -5.99 -14.58
C PRO A 25 -16.28 -7.53 -14.50
N PRO A 26 -16.41 -8.12 -13.30
CA PRO A 26 -16.56 -7.44 -12.01
C PRO A 26 -15.23 -6.94 -11.43
N ALA A 27 -15.24 -5.70 -10.95
CA ALA A 27 -14.15 -5.12 -10.18
C ALA A 27 -13.89 -5.95 -8.91
N SER A 28 -12.68 -6.45 -8.73
CA SER A 28 -12.30 -7.22 -7.54
C SER A 28 -11.26 -6.47 -6.71
N PRO A 29 -11.63 -5.83 -5.59
CA PRO A 29 -10.66 -5.18 -4.73
C PRO A 29 -9.63 -6.17 -4.20
N VAL A 30 -8.37 -5.73 -4.09
CA VAL A 30 -7.24 -6.57 -3.65
C VAL A 30 -6.85 -6.19 -2.22
N PRO A 31 -6.93 -7.12 -1.24
CA PRO A 31 -6.40 -6.86 0.08
C PRO A 31 -4.87 -6.82 0.03
N VAL A 32 -4.27 -5.78 0.62
CA VAL A 32 -2.82 -5.64 0.74
C VAL A 32 -2.47 -5.43 2.21
N GLN A 33 -1.68 -6.35 2.75
CA GLN A 33 -1.12 -6.22 4.09
C GLN A 33 0.09 -5.28 4.04
N ILE A 34 0.02 -4.24 4.84
CA ILE A 34 1.10 -3.27 5.04
C ILE A 34 1.86 -3.67 6.30
N THR A 35 3.18 -3.77 6.18
CA THR A 35 4.07 -3.95 7.32
C THR A 35 4.99 -2.74 7.48
N LEU A 36 5.36 -2.46 8.72
CA LEU A 36 6.31 -1.45 9.13
C LEU A 36 7.46 -2.14 9.86
N ASP A 37 8.67 -2.06 9.32
CA ASP A 37 9.86 -2.71 9.86
C ASP A 37 9.64 -4.22 10.11
N GLY A 38 8.93 -4.86 9.18
CA GLY A 38 8.57 -6.28 9.24
C GLY A 38 7.39 -6.62 10.15
N GLN A 39 6.84 -5.67 10.90
CA GLN A 39 5.67 -5.87 11.77
C GLN A 39 4.36 -5.50 11.06
N PRO A 40 3.27 -6.27 11.23
CA PRO A 40 1.94 -5.90 10.73
C PRO A 40 1.51 -4.49 11.16
N LEU A 41 1.13 -3.64 10.21
CA LEU A 41 0.60 -2.30 10.47
C LEU A 41 -0.90 -2.22 10.22
N THR A 42 -1.34 -2.56 9.01
CA THR A 42 -2.77 -2.55 8.61
C THR A 42 -2.99 -3.34 7.33
N THR A 43 -4.25 -3.61 7.00
CA THR A 43 -4.65 -4.12 5.68
C THR A 43 -5.41 -3.03 4.92
N LEU A 44 -5.02 -2.79 3.67
CA LEU A 44 -5.72 -1.88 2.76
C LEU A 44 -6.49 -2.66 1.69
N THR A 45 -7.66 -2.15 1.31
CA THR A 45 -8.44 -2.68 0.18
C THR A 45 -8.17 -1.84 -1.06
N ILE A 46 -7.39 -2.38 -1.99
CA ILE A 46 -6.92 -1.65 -3.16
C ILE A 46 -7.87 -1.85 -4.34
N THR A 47 -8.36 -0.76 -4.92
CA THR A 47 -9.28 -0.76 -6.06
C THR A 47 -8.52 -0.74 -7.38
N GLN A 48 -9.20 -0.98 -8.51
CA GLN A 48 -8.59 -0.99 -9.85
C GLN A 48 -8.09 0.38 -10.31
N ASP A 49 -8.76 1.43 -9.86
CA ASP A 49 -8.38 2.80 -10.15
C ASP A 49 -7.27 3.25 -9.21
N TRP A 50 -6.44 4.17 -9.70
CA TRP A 50 -5.42 4.77 -8.87
C TRP A 50 -6.04 5.61 -7.76
N ALA A 51 -5.71 5.27 -6.53
CA ALA A 51 -6.08 6.02 -5.34
C ALA A 51 -4.88 6.22 -4.42
N THR A 52 -4.95 7.26 -3.60
CA THR A 52 -3.99 7.49 -2.52
C THR A 52 -4.57 6.95 -1.22
N TYR A 53 -3.84 6.05 -0.59
CA TYR A 53 -4.17 5.46 0.70
C TYR A 53 -3.25 6.05 1.76
N THR A 54 -3.85 6.58 2.83
CA THR A 54 -3.11 7.17 3.94
C THR A 54 -3.20 6.25 5.15
N VAL A 55 -2.04 5.89 5.71
CA VAL A 55 -1.93 5.03 6.88
C VAL A 55 -1.20 5.80 7.98
N PRO A 56 -1.81 6.01 9.16
CA PRO A 56 -1.11 6.58 10.31
C PRO A 56 0.05 5.67 10.72
N LEU A 57 1.21 6.27 10.95
CA LEU A 57 2.36 5.55 11.49
C LEU A 57 2.38 5.66 13.02
N PRO A 58 2.83 4.61 13.74
CA PRO A 58 3.01 4.69 15.19
C PRO A 58 3.98 5.81 15.56
N PRO A 59 3.78 6.51 16.69
CA PRO A 59 4.70 7.57 17.15
C PRO A 59 6.14 7.07 17.39
N SER A 60 6.30 5.78 17.64
CA SER A 60 7.61 5.12 17.78
C SER A 60 8.38 5.00 16.46
N SER A 61 7.73 5.20 15.31
CA SER A 61 8.37 5.16 13.99
C SER A 61 9.16 6.46 13.75
N THR A 62 10.43 6.42 14.11
CA THR A 62 11.35 7.55 13.99
C THR A 62 12.37 7.29 12.88
N GLY A 63 12.72 8.32 12.11
CA GLY A 63 13.69 8.19 11.03
C GLY A 63 13.20 7.42 9.80
N ALA A 64 14.11 6.66 9.19
CA ALA A 64 13.85 5.82 8.03
C ALA A 64 13.10 4.55 8.43
N VAL A 65 12.13 4.15 7.61
CA VAL A 65 11.26 2.99 7.87
C VAL A 65 11.25 2.07 6.66
N ILE A 66 11.09 0.78 6.89
CA ILE A 66 10.90 -0.22 5.83
C ILE A 66 9.41 -0.53 5.74
N ILE A 67 8.83 -0.25 4.57
CA ILE A 67 7.43 -0.58 4.28
C ILE A 67 7.38 -1.87 3.47
N GLY A 68 6.75 -2.91 4.02
CA GLY A 68 6.42 -4.12 3.28
C GLY A 68 5.00 -4.08 2.75
N LEU A 69 4.82 -4.61 1.53
CA LEU A 69 3.53 -4.79 0.89
C LEU A 69 3.38 -6.28 0.56
N ASP A 70 2.44 -6.96 1.19
CA ASP A 70 2.07 -8.34 0.87
C ASP A 70 0.67 -8.34 0.25
N SER A 71 0.54 -8.97 -0.92
CA SER A 71 -0.70 -9.00 -1.69
C SER A 71 -0.86 -10.34 -2.37
N PRO A 72 -2.10 -10.87 -2.50
CA PRO A 72 -2.32 -11.99 -3.40
C PRO A 72 -1.99 -11.57 -4.83
N THR A 73 -1.61 -12.56 -5.62
CA THR A 73 -1.25 -12.35 -7.02
C THR A 73 -2.18 -13.10 -7.95
N PHE A 74 -2.30 -12.63 -9.18
CA PHE A 74 -3.12 -13.20 -10.23
C PHE A 74 -2.35 -13.20 -11.56
N ARG A 75 -2.88 -13.91 -12.55
CA ARG A 75 -2.37 -13.86 -13.94
C ARG A 75 -3.40 -13.18 -14.83
N PRO A 76 -3.02 -12.27 -15.75
CA PRO A 76 -3.95 -11.63 -16.66
C PRO A 76 -4.90 -12.60 -17.39
N ARG A 77 -4.39 -13.78 -17.79
CA ARG A 77 -5.17 -14.86 -18.43
C ARG A 77 -6.36 -15.39 -17.63
N GLN A 78 -6.41 -15.17 -16.31
CA GLN A 78 -7.56 -15.56 -15.49
C GLN A 78 -8.78 -14.66 -15.76
N PHE A 79 -8.57 -13.43 -16.25
CA PHE A 79 -9.61 -12.45 -16.55
C PHE A 79 -9.80 -12.26 -18.05
N ASP A 80 -8.72 -12.36 -18.84
CA ASP A 80 -8.74 -12.31 -20.30
C ASP A 80 -7.94 -13.49 -20.88
N PRO A 81 -8.60 -14.58 -21.31
CA PRO A 81 -7.92 -15.76 -21.86
C PRO A 81 -7.04 -15.48 -23.08
N ALA A 82 -7.32 -14.41 -23.84
CA ALA A 82 -6.53 -14.02 -25.01
C ALA A 82 -5.27 -13.23 -24.63
N SER A 83 -5.14 -12.80 -23.37
CA SER A 83 -3.98 -12.04 -22.91
C SER A 83 -2.68 -12.82 -23.11
N PRO A 84 -1.68 -12.26 -23.81
CA PRO A 84 -0.37 -12.90 -23.95
C PRO A 84 0.48 -12.78 -22.68
N ASP A 85 0.11 -11.88 -21.76
CA ASP A 85 0.86 -11.62 -20.53
C ASP A 85 0.70 -12.77 -19.52
N GLY A 86 1.80 -13.47 -19.28
CA GLY A 86 1.88 -14.60 -18.35
C GLY A 86 2.43 -14.24 -16.96
N ARG A 87 2.72 -12.97 -16.69
CA ARG A 87 3.30 -12.56 -15.41
C ARG A 87 2.30 -12.75 -14.27
N THR A 88 2.85 -13.04 -13.10
CA THR A 88 2.12 -13.03 -11.83
C THR A 88 2.14 -11.59 -11.31
N LEU A 89 0.97 -10.94 -11.29
CA LEU A 89 0.79 -9.53 -10.93
C LEU A 89 0.03 -9.42 -9.61
N GLY A 90 0.23 -8.33 -8.86
CA GLY A 90 -0.51 -8.03 -7.63
C GLY A 90 -1.05 -6.60 -7.68
N VAL A 91 -0.44 -5.69 -6.95
CA VAL A 91 -0.73 -4.26 -7.03
C VAL A 91 0.32 -3.49 -7.82
N ARG A 92 -0.10 -2.35 -8.36
CA ARG A 92 0.76 -1.34 -8.97
C ARG A 92 0.99 -0.24 -7.94
N VAL A 93 2.22 0.22 -7.82
CA VAL A 93 2.62 1.31 -6.92
C VAL A 93 3.26 2.40 -7.77
N ASP A 94 2.80 3.63 -7.57
CA ASP A 94 3.30 4.81 -8.27
C ASP A 94 4.08 5.74 -7.34
N ARG A 95 3.60 5.93 -6.10
CA ARG A 95 4.24 6.80 -5.11
C ARG A 95 4.17 6.22 -3.71
N VAL A 96 5.27 6.38 -2.98
CA VAL A 96 5.39 6.13 -1.54
C VAL A 96 5.96 7.40 -0.92
N ALA A 97 5.29 7.94 0.09
CA ALA A 97 5.75 9.12 0.82
C ALA A 97 5.47 8.98 2.31
N VAL A 98 6.39 9.45 3.14
CA VAL A 98 6.19 9.58 4.59
C VAL A 98 6.31 11.05 4.96
N GLY A 99 5.33 11.58 5.66
CA GLY A 99 5.28 12.99 6.07
C GLY A 99 4.33 13.21 7.24
N GLY A 100 4.05 14.47 7.56
CA GLY A 100 3.00 14.82 8.51
C GLY A 100 1.63 14.38 8.00
N CYS A 101 0.79 13.97 8.95
CA CYS A 101 -0.65 14.05 8.78
C CYS A 101 -1.06 15.53 9.03
#